data_AF-A0A429A0W7-F1
#
_entry.id   AF-A0A429A0W7-F1
#
_cell.length_a   1.000
_cell.length_b   1.000
_cell.length_c   1.000
_cell.angle_alpha   90.00
_cell.angle_beta   90.00
_cell.angle_gamma   90.00
#
_symmetry.space_group_name_H-M   'P 1'
#
loop_
_entity.id
_entity.type
_entity.pdbx_description
1 polymer ?
#
loop_
_entity_poly.entity_id
_entity_poly.type
_entity_poly.pdbx_seq_one_letter_code
_entity_poly.pdbx_strand_id
1 'polypeptide(L)'
;MSSETRIGTLDSLRKHLQWAIELEHATLPPYLTALYSLDPARNPEAVQVVSSVFVEEMLHLALAANLLNAVGGRPLLDTPRMLAAHPRPLPHGDRSLELSLVPFGAEALEMFLRLEQPAPPGAPPEDDGYETIGQFYAAIEQGLRHLCDQLGEQAVFCGDPARQVSGAHFRHTAGRLIAVDGLASALAALEEIVEQGEGTASGSVWDGDQDVFHPERDEVAHYYRFQELKLGHRYQRGDTPKSGPTGEKISVDLAGILPMRPNPRPAAPGSAIHESQEEFNHTYCGVLHLLEQAFNGSPKLLAVATGSMYALKAQAQALMRMPDGAGATAGPTFEYVAPERRRWSVGDHRRIVVLRGGPYLVYGGIPLRRKRKIVSAGNDALTWKTGEPLETEDIYALCRCGHSGSKPFCDGTHALIGFDGTESAEMRPYQELQHVHDGVGISAQRVGELCIHAAFCIGRTRPIAAMLADTADSDVRSTIMGRIDHCPSGSYSYALERGGETIEADLPQAISVLEEEDGLASALWVTGGVPVTRSEGRPLETRNRVTLCRCGHSGNKPLCDGTHREIGFREETPGKA
;
A
#
# COMPACT_ATOMS: atom_id res chain seq x y z
N MET A 1 33.34 12.44 35.43
CA MET A 1 31.87 12.32 35.56
C MET A 1 31.47 11.27 34.55
N SER A 2 30.95 10.14 35.03
CA SER A 2 30.69 8.94 34.22
C SER A 2 29.66 9.23 33.14
N SER A 3 29.99 8.88 31.91
CA SER A 3 29.10 8.79 30.76
C SER A 3 28.09 7.67 31.06
N GLU A 4 26.83 8.02 31.32
CA GLU A 4 25.74 7.06 31.38
C GLU A 4 25.07 7.01 30.00
N THR A 5 25.25 5.89 29.33
CA THR A 5 24.54 5.43 28.12
C THR A 5 23.03 5.52 28.34
N ARG A 6 22.30 6.30 27.53
CA ARG A 6 20.89 6.65 27.81
C ARG A 6 19.83 5.68 27.25
N ILE A 7 20.21 4.62 26.53
CA ILE A 7 19.33 3.50 26.17
C ILE A 7 19.56 2.32 27.14
N GLY A 8 19.02 2.42 28.34
CA GLY A 8 19.25 1.44 29.43
C GLY A 8 18.11 0.44 29.67
N THR A 9 16.98 0.54 28.97
CA THR A 9 15.81 -0.34 29.16
C THR A 9 15.19 -0.72 27.82
N LEU A 10 14.44 -1.83 27.77
CA LEU A 10 13.71 -2.22 26.55
C LEU A 10 12.70 -1.16 26.10
N ASP A 11 12.05 -0.48 27.04
CA ASP A 11 11.12 0.60 26.71
C ASP A 11 11.84 1.82 26.13
N SER A 12 13.03 2.16 26.67
CA SER A 12 13.87 3.20 26.07
C SER A 12 14.32 2.78 24.67
N LEU A 13 14.78 1.54 24.47
CA LEU A 13 15.18 1.05 23.15
C LEU A 13 14.04 1.10 22.13
N ARG A 14 12.85 0.61 22.49
CA ARG A 14 11.65 0.69 21.63
C ARG A 14 11.29 2.11 21.27
N LYS A 15 11.41 3.05 22.23
CA LYS A 15 11.17 4.46 21.99
C LYS A 15 12.15 5.05 20.96
N HIS A 16 13.44 4.74 21.08
CA HIS A 16 14.46 5.21 20.14
C HIS A 16 14.31 4.55 18.76
N LEU A 17 13.92 3.28 18.68
CA LEU A 17 13.61 2.64 17.41
C LEU A 17 12.35 3.25 16.74
N GLN A 18 11.35 3.67 17.52
CA GLN A 18 10.25 4.47 16.97
C GLN A 18 10.71 5.86 16.52
N TRP A 19 11.69 6.45 17.20
CA TRP A 19 12.31 7.71 16.76
C TRP A 19 13.11 7.55 15.47
N ALA A 20 13.78 6.40 15.27
CA ALA A 20 14.41 6.06 13.99
C ALA A 20 13.38 6.04 12.86
N ILE A 21 12.24 5.36 13.05
CA ILE A 21 11.12 5.38 12.08
C ILE A 21 10.63 6.82 11.80
N GLU A 22 10.52 7.65 12.84
CA GLU A 22 10.16 9.08 12.68
C GLU A 22 11.19 9.88 11.89
N LEU A 23 12.49 9.62 12.12
CA LEU A 23 13.62 10.23 11.41
C LEU A 23 13.60 9.84 9.94
N GLU A 24 13.67 8.54 9.63
CA GLU A 24 13.69 8.04 8.25
C GLU A 24 12.48 8.52 7.46
N HIS A 25 11.29 8.52 8.07
CA HIS A 25 10.12 9.06 7.40
C HIS A 25 10.20 10.58 7.19
N ALA A 26 10.81 11.35 8.09
CA ALA A 26 10.87 12.81 7.97
C ALA A 26 11.72 13.27 6.77
N THR A 27 12.64 12.43 6.28
CA THR A 27 13.44 12.69 5.08
C THR A 27 12.63 12.50 3.78
N LEU A 28 11.63 11.61 3.79
CA LEU A 28 10.87 11.22 2.60
C LEU A 28 10.07 12.38 1.96
N PRO A 29 9.25 13.19 2.67
CA PRO A 29 8.51 14.28 2.02
C PRO A 29 9.41 15.32 1.33
N PRO A 30 10.52 15.80 1.95
CA PRO A 30 11.51 16.62 1.24
C PRO A 30 12.07 15.98 -0.03
N TYR A 31 12.53 14.72 0.03
CA TYR A 31 13.08 14.02 -1.14
C TYR A 31 12.04 13.84 -2.24
N LEU A 32 10.83 13.41 -1.90
CA LEU A 32 9.73 13.25 -2.86
C LEU A 32 9.36 14.59 -3.51
N THR A 33 9.35 15.68 -2.73
CA THR A 33 9.04 17.02 -3.24
C THR A 33 10.07 17.47 -4.27
N ALA A 34 11.36 17.32 -3.97
CA ALA A 34 12.42 17.63 -4.92
C ALA A 34 12.36 16.71 -6.15
N LEU A 35 12.23 15.39 -5.93
CA LEU A 35 12.17 14.37 -6.99
C LEU A 35 11.03 14.64 -7.98
N TYR A 36 9.83 14.96 -7.49
CA TYR A 36 8.66 15.16 -8.36
C TYR A 36 8.66 16.50 -9.07
N SER A 37 9.47 17.46 -8.61
CA SER A 37 9.68 18.72 -9.34
C SER A 37 10.61 18.58 -10.56
N LEU A 38 11.37 17.49 -10.65
CA LEU A 38 12.27 17.21 -11.77
C LEU A 38 11.50 16.69 -12.99
N ASP A 39 11.85 17.20 -14.18
CA ASP A 39 11.46 16.60 -15.46
C ASP A 39 12.45 15.48 -15.84
N PRO A 40 12.03 14.19 -15.89
CA PRO A 40 12.92 13.08 -16.22
C PRO A 40 13.53 13.15 -17.63
N ALA A 41 12.91 13.86 -18.58
CA ALA A 41 13.45 14.00 -19.92
C ALA A 41 14.60 15.02 -19.97
N ARG A 42 14.57 16.02 -19.08
CA ARG A 42 15.57 17.10 -19.02
C ARG A 42 16.67 16.83 -18.00
N ASN A 43 16.37 16.09 -16.94
CA ASN A 43 17.24 15.86 -15.80
C ASN A 43 17.31 14.36 -15.40
N PRO A 44 17.62 13.43 -16.32
CA PRO A 44 17.59 12.01 -16.02
C PRO A 44 18.55 11.61 -14.89
N GLU A 45 19.74 12.21 -14.83
CA GLU A 45 20.75 11.90 -13.80
C GLU A 45 20.32 12.36 -12.40
N ALA A 46 19.74 13.56 -12.27
CA ALA A 46 19.23 14.04 -10.99
C ALA A 46 18.02 13.21 -10.53
N VAL A 47 17.14 12.81 -11.45
CA VAL A 47 16.02 11.91 -11.14
C VAL A 47 16.54 10.56 -10.64
N GLN A 48 17.57 10.02 -11.29
CA GLN A 48 18.19 8.76 -10.90
C GLN A 48 18.76 8.82 -9.49
N VAL A 49 19.60 9.82 -9.20
CA VAL A 49 20.24 10.00 -7.89
C VAL A 49 19.22 10.24 -6.77
N VAL A 50 18.28 11.17 -6.95
CA VAL A 50 17.31 11.47 -5.88
C VAL A 50 16.35 10.28 -5.69
N SER A 51 16.03 9.55 -6.76
CA SER A 51 15.20 8.35 -6.66
C SER A 51 15.91 7.16 -6.01
N SER A 52 17.22 6.99 -6.19
CA SER A 52 17.97 5.91 -5.52
C SER A 52 18.01 6.14 -4.01
N VAL A 53 18.39 7.36 -3.60
CA VAL A 53 18.38 7.77 -2.19
C VAL A 53 16.99 7.60 -1.57
N PHE A 54 15.92 8.10 -2.22
CA PHE A 54 14.56 7.92 -1.70
C PHE A 54 14.18 6.45 -1.47
N VAL A 55 14.63 5.54 -2.34
CA VAL A 55 14.32 4.12 -2.23
C VAL A 55 15.11 3.48 -1.08
N GLU A 56 16.35 3.91 -0.84
CA GLU A 56 17.16 3.50 0.31
C GLU A 56 16.58 4.03 1.63
N GLU A 57 16.11 5.27 1.67
CA GLU A 57 15.40 5.81 2.86
C GLU A 57 14.11 5.03 3.19
N MET A 58 13.39 4.55 2.17
CA MET A 58 12.26 3.63 2.36
C MET A 58 12.69 2.26 2.89
N LEU A 59 13.89 1.79 2.51
CA LEU A 59 14.51 0.59 3.06
C LEU A 59 14.93 0.82 4.52
N HIS A 60 15.53 1.96 4.86
CA HIS A 60 15.91 2.33 6.23
C HIS A 60 14.70 2.36 7.16
N LEU A 61 13.60 3.00 6.72
CA LEU A 61 12.32 2.99 7.43
C LEU A 61 11.84 1.56 7.72
N ALA A 62 11.95 0.66 6.74
CA ALA A 62 11.56 -0.74 6.89
C ALA A 62 12.50 -1.53 7.82
N LEU A 63 13.80 -1.28 7.78
CA LEU A 63 14.80 -1.87 8.69
C LEU A 63 14.58 -1.41 10.13
N ALA A 64 14.34 -0.11 10.35
CA ALA A 64 13.97 0.44 11.66
C ALA A 64 12.67 -0.18 12.20
N ALA A 65 11.68 -0.40 11.33
CA ALA A 65 10.45 -1.11 11.68
C ALA A 65 10.68 -2.59 12.05
N ASN A 66 11.55 -3.30 11.32
CA ASN A 66 11.95 -4.67 11.63
C ASN A 66 12.67 -4.75 12.99
N LEU A 67 13.61 -3.83 13.25
CA LEU A 67 14.31 -3.71 14.54
C LEU A 67 13.32 -3.49 15.69
N LEU A 68 12.37 -2.53 15.55
CA LEU A 68 11.36 -2.26 16.56
C LEU A 68 10.47 -3.47 16.83
N ASN A 69 10.02 -4.16 15.79
CA ASN A 69 9.24 -5.38 15.91
C ASN A 69 10.01 -6.49 16.64
N ALA A 70 11.29 -6.67 16.29
CA ALA A 70 12.12 -7.75 16.83
C ALA A 70 12.29 -7.61 18.36
N VAL A 71 12.32 -6.38 18.88
CA VAL A 71 12.41 -6.12 20.33
C VAL A 71 11.03 -6.07 21.02
N GLY A 72 9.98 -6.56 20.36
CA GLY A 72 8.61 -6.63 20.90
C GLY A 72 7.82 -5.32 20.83
N GLY A 73 8.31 -4.32 20.09
CA GLY A 73 7.57 -3.10 19.79
C GLY A 73 6.55 -3.27 18.67
N ARG A 74 5.87 -2.18 18.33
CA ARG A 74 4.95 -2.06 17.20
C ARG A 74 5.18 -0.73 16.50
N PRO A 75 5.69 -0.72 15.26
CA PRO A 75 5.83 0.50 14.46
C PRO A 75 4.54 1.29 14.36
N LEU A 76 4.63 2.60 14.57
CA LEU A 76 3.56 3.57 14.34
C LEU A 76 3.98 4.51 13.21
N LEU A 77 3.20 4.53 12.13
CA LEU A 77 3.44 5.41 10.98
C LEU A 77 2.22 6.28 10.69
N ASP A 78 1.02 5.83 11.02
CA ASP A 78 -0.22 6.51 10.68
C ASP A 78 -0.70 7.44 11.81
N THR A 79 0.18 8.36 12.22
CA THR A 79 -0.09 9.27 13.35
C THR A 79 0.11 10.74 12.97
N PRO A 80 -0.59 11.68 13.63
CA PRO A 80 -0.38 13.11 13.40
C PRO A 80 1.07 13.56 13.61
N ARG A 81 1.81 12.87 14.50
CA ARG A 81 3.21 13.16 14.82
C ARG A 81 4.15 12.91 13.64
N MET A 82 3.88 11.88 12.83
CA MET A 82 4.67 11.57 11.64
C MET A 82 4.58 12.69 10.61
N LEU A 83 3.40 13.30 10.49
CA LEU A 83 3.06 14.35 9.52
C LEU A 83 2.99 15.76 10.13
N ALA A 84 3.95 16.13 11.00
CA ALA A 84 4.05 17.51 11.45
C ALA A 84 4.27 18.46 10.27
N ALA A 85 3.62 19.64 10.32
CA ALA A 85 3.62 20.60 9.24
C ALA A 85 5.03 21.13 8.92
N HIS A 86 5.31 21.31 7.63
CA HIS A 86 6.57 21.88 7.15
C HIS A 86 6.51 23.42 7.10
N PRO A 87 7.64 24.14 7.20
CA PRO A 87 8.93 23.56 7.55
C PRO A 87 8.99 23.14 9.03
N ARG A 88 9.84 22.17 9.35
CA ARG A 88 9.96 21.59 10.69
C ARG A 88 11.42 21.23 11.02
N PRO A 89 11.85 21.26 12.29
CA PRO A 89 13.16 20.74 12.66
C PRO A 89 13.26 19.23 12.42
N LEU A 90 14.48 18.73 12.23
CA LEU A 90 14.79 17.31 12.23
C LEU A 90 14.30 16.66 13.55
N PRO A 91 13.58 15.52 13.51
CA PRO A 91 13.12 14.86 14.74
C PRO A 91 14.28 14.36 15.59
N HIS A 92 14.33 14.76 16.87
CA HIS A 92 15.31 14.31 17.87
C HIS A 92 16.79 14.59 17.54
N GLY A 93 17.09 15.28 16.44
CA GLY A 93 18.45 15.69 16.06
C GLY A 93 18.71 17.19 16.27
N ASP A 94 19.72 17.71 15.58
CA ASP A 94 20.05 19.13 15.59
C ASP A 94 18.85 19.97 15.12
N ARG A 95 18.30 20.75 16.05
CA ARG A 95 17.15 21.63 15.82
C ARG A 95 17.47 22.80 14.90
N SER A 96 18.74 23.02 14.57
CA SER A 96 19.18 24.02 13.57
C SER A 96 18.97 23.54 12.12
N LEU A 97 18.76 22.23 11.90
CA LEU A 97 18.41 21.68 10.60
C LEU A 97 16.89 21.68 10.42
N GLU A 98 16.42 22.51 9.50
CA GLU A 98 15.01 22.64 9.16
C GLU A 98 14.72 21.87 7.86
N LEU A 99 13.77 20.94 7.93
CA LEU A 99 13.22 20.19 6.81
C LEU A 99 12.13 21.02 6.14
N SER A 100 12.38 21.40 4.89
CA SER A 100 11.46 22.17 4.05
C SER A 100 11.00 21.37 2.83
N LEU A 101 9.79 21.65 2.37
CA LEU A 101 9.28 21.14 1.09
C LEU A 101 9.62 22.14 -0.01
N VAL A 102 10.72 21.91 -0.71
CA VAL A 102 11.23 22.79 -1.77
C VAL A 102 11.40 22.01 -3.07
N PRO A 103 11.20 22.64 -4.25
CA PRO A 103 11.55 22.00 -5.51
C PRO A 103 13.07 21.76 -5.57
N PHE A 104 13.49 20.86 -6.46
CA PHE A 104 14.90 20.55 -6.66
C PHE A 104 15.68 21.81 -7.06
N GLY A 105 16.82 22.04 -6.42
CA GLY A 105 17.64 23.21 -6.63
C GLY A 105 18.70 23.37 -5.55
N ALA A 106 19.35 24.53 -5.51
CA ALA A 106 20.43 24.78 -4.55
C ALA A 106 19.98 24.66 -3.08
N GLU A 107 18.77 25.14 -2.77
CA GLU A 107 18.20 25.07 -1.41
C GLU A 107 17.93 23.62 -0.99
N ALA A 108 17.32 22.81 -1.87
CA ALA A 108 17.09 21.39 -1.62
C ALA A 108 18.41 20.62 -1.44
N LEU A 109 19.39 20.84 -2.32
CA LEU A 109 20.69 20.16 -2.23
C LEU A 109 21.48 20.52 -0.97
N GLU A 110 21.42 21.79 -0.53
CA GLU A 110 22.08 22.19 0.72
C GLU A 110 21.44 21.51 1.93
N MET A 111 20.11 21.44 1.95
CA MET A 111 19.37 20.72 3.00
C MET A 111 19.72 19.23 3.00
N PHE A 112 19.76 18.58 1.84
CA PHE A 112 20.11 17.16 1.72
C PHE A 112 21.55 16.87 2.16
N LEU A 113 22.51 17.73 1.80
CA LEU A 113 23.90 17.59 2.23
C LEU A 113 24.08 17.76 3.74
N ARG A 114 23.30 18.64 4.38
CA ARG A 114 23.32 18.78 5.83
C ARG A 114 22.68 17.59 6.53
N LEU A 115 21.63 17.04 5.93
CA LEU A 115 20.92 15.88 6.47
C LEU A 115 21.80 14.63 6.47
N GLU A 116 22.46 14.36 5.34
CA GLU A 116 23.30 13.18 5.13
C GLU A 116 24.74 13.36 5.62
N GLN A 117 25.03 14.44 6.34
CA GLN A 117 26.40 14.77 6.70
C GLN A 117 27.04 13.64 7.55
N PRO A 118 28.18 13.06 7.12
CA PRO A 118 28.82 11.99 7.88
C PRO A 118 29.29 12.44 9.26
N ALA A 119 29.18 11.55 10.23
CA ALA A 119 29.74 11.75 11.57
C ALA A 119 31.26 12.03 11.50
N PRO A 120 31.77 13.02 12.25
CA PRO A 120 33.21 13.17 12.41
C PRO A 120 33.84 11.87 12.96
N PRO A 121 35.06 11.48 12.50
CA PRO A 121 35.72 10.29 13.02
C PRO A 121 35.86 10.33 14.55
N GLY A 122 35.29 9.32 15.22
CA GLY A 122 35.29 9.22 16.68
C GLY A 122 34.25 10.10 17.40
N ALA A 123 33.26 10.64 16.68
CA ALA A 123 32.12 11.33 17.29
C ALA A 123 31.41 10.39 18.28
N PRO A 124 31.03 10.88 19.47
CA PRO A 124 30.34 10.06 20.45
C PRO A 124 28.91 9.75 19.97
N PRO A 125 28.36 8.60 20.36
CA PRO A 125 26.94 8.32 20.14
C PRO A 125 26.04 9.23 20.97
N GLU A 126 24.97 9.71 20.36
CA GLU A 126 24.03 10.67 20.95
C GLU A 126 22.59 10.17 20.70
N ASP A 127 21.82 9.95 21.76
CA ASP A 127 20.47 9.36 21.68
C ASP A 127 19.35 10.40 21.49
N ASP A 128 19.63 11.67 21.78
CA ASP A 128 18.77 12.84 21.57
C ASP A 128 19.64 14.09 21.33
N GLY A 129 19.23 14.96 20.43
CA GLY A 129 20.00 16.13 20.01
C GLY A 129 21.29 15.81 19.26
N TYR A 130 21.33 14.68 18.53
CA TYR A 130 22.47 14.26 17.72
C TYR A 130 22.76 15.25 16.57
N GLU A 131 24.02 15.37 16.17
CA GLU A 131 24.43 16.23 15.05
C GLU A 131 24.35 15.47 13.71
N THR A 132 24.61 14.17 13.71
CA THR A 132 24.49 13.29 12.53
C THR A 132 23.69 12.02 12.81
N ILE A 133 23.09 11.47 11.76
CA ILE A 133 22.24 10.27 11.83
C ILE A 133 23.04 9.05 12.33
N GLY A 134 24.32 8.95 11.97
CA GLY A 134 25.25 7.93 12.41
C GLY A 134 25.50 7.95 13.93
N GLN A 135 25.54 9.12 14.57
CA GLN A 135 25.64 9.20 16.03
C GLN A 135 24.40 8.62 16.72
N PHE A 136 23.22 8.85 16.14
CA PHE A 136 21.96 8.34 16.65
C PHE A 136 21.87 6.82 16.54
N TYR A 137 22.21 6.26 15.38
CA TYR A 137 22.23 4.81 15.20
C TYR A 137 23.33 4.13 16.02
N ALA A 138 24.48 4.76 16.21
CA ALA A 138 25.50 4.26 17.13
C ALA A 138 24.99 4.20 18.58
N ALA A 139 24.09 5.10 19.00
CA ALA A 139 23.50 5.07 20.34
C ALA A 139 22.52 3.89 20.48
N ILE A 140 21.73 3.62 19.43
CA ILE A 140 20.85 2.44 19.35
C ILE A 140 21.68 1.15 19.39
N GLU A 141 22.78 1.09 18.64
CA GLU A 141 23.70 -0.05 18.63
C GLU A 141 24.26 -0.34 20.04
N GLN A 142 24.74 0.71 20.71
CA GLN A 142 25.21 0.59 22.10
C GLN A 142 24.11 0.11 23.05
N GLY A 143 22.89 0.64 22.90
CA GLY A 143 21.73 0.22 23.69
C GLY A 143 21.39 -1.27 23.49
N LEU A 144 21.38 -1.75 22.25
CA LEU A 144 21.13 -3.15 21.92
C LEU A 144 22.18 -4.07 22.55
N ARG A 145 23.47 -3.76 22.37
CA ARG A 145 24.57 -4.54 22.97
C ARG A 145 24.47 -4.57 24.48
N HIS A 146 24.28 -3.41 25.11
CA HIS A 146 24.15 -3.28 26.56
C HIS A 146 22.97 -4.13 27.09
N LEU A 147 21.80 -4.04 26.47
CA LEU A 147 20.62 -4.80 26.89
C LEU A 147 20.79 -6.30 26.67
N CYS A 148 21.46 -6.73 25.60
CA CYS A 148 21.78 -8.14 25.38
C CYS A 148 22.74 -8.68 26.44
N ASP A 149 23.75 -7.90 26.83
CA ASP A 149 24.68 -8.26 27.90
C ASP A 149 23.99 -8.36 29.27
N GLN A 150 23.01 -7.49 29.55
CA GLN A 150 22.30 -7.45 30.83
C GLN A 150 21.15 -8.45 30.95
N LEU A 151 20.35 -8.60 29.90
CA LEU A 151 19.09 -9.36 29.92
C LEU A 151 19.18 -10.70 29.19
N GLY A 152 20.18 -10.87 28.33
CA GLY A 152 20.27 -11.98 27.37
C GLY A 152 19.49 -11.68 26.08
N GLU A 153 20.03 -12.15 24.96
CA GLU A 153 19.51 -11.90 23.60
C GLU A 153 18.05 -12.31 23.44
N GLN A 154 17.65 -13.47 23.95
CA GLN A 154 16.26 -13.96 23.87
C GLN A 154 15.25 -13.08 24.61
N ALA A 155 15.68 -12.38 25.67
CA ALA A 155 14.83 -11.44 26.39
C ALA A 155 14.69 -10.11 25.65
N VAL A 156 15.73 -9.70 24.91
CA VAL A 156 15.71 -8.48 24.10
C VAL A 156 14.90 -8.69 22.83
N PHE A 157 15.18 -9.76 22.09
CA PHE A 157 14.52 -10.09 20.83
C PHE A 157 13.26 -10.95 21.06
N CYS A 158 12.32 -10.40 21.83
CA CYS A 158 11.08 -11.06 22.23
C CYS A 158 9.90 -10.82 21.25
N GLY A 159 10.17 -10.25 20.09
CA GLY A 159 9.20 -9.91 19.05
C GLY A 159 8.55 -11.12 18.38
N ASP A 160 7.43 -10.87 17.71
CA ASP A 160 6.76 -11.88 16.88
C ASP A 160 7.47 -12.01 15.52
N PRO A 161 8.10 -13.16 15.20
CA PRO A 161 8.80 -13.34 13.92
C PRO A 161 7.89 -13.17 12.70
N ALA A 162 6.57 -13.37 12.84
CA ALA A 162 5.62 -13.19 11.74
C ALA A 162 5.45 -11.72 11.32
N ARG A 163 5.94 -10.76 12.12
CA ARG A 163 5.94 -9.33 11.77
C ARG A 163 7.19 -8.86 11.04
N GLN A 164 8.22 -9.71 10.93
CA GLN A 164 9.42 -9.37 10.17
C GLN A 164 9.09 -9.34 8.68
N VAL A 165 9.45 -8.23 8.02
CA VAL A 165 9.29 -8.10 6.57
C VAL A 165 10.60 -8.48 5.89
N SER A 166 10.54 -9.24 4.79
CA SER A 166 11.73 -9.68 4.05
C SER A 166 11.54 -9.69 2.53
N GLY A 167 12.64 -9.47 1.79
CA GLY A 167 13.02 -10.30 0.65
C GLY A 167 12.18 -10.37 -0.64
N ALA A 168 11.38 -9.37 -1.04
CA ALA A 168 10.84 -9.31 -2.42
C ALA A 168 10.72 -7.90 -3.02
N HIS A 169 10.30 -6.90 -2.24
CA HIS A 169 10.01 -5.56 -2.76
C HIS A 169 11.24 -4.68 -3.01
N PHE A 170 12.35 -4.98 -2.32
CA PHE A 170 13.62 -4.26 -2.43
C PHE A 170 14.69 -5.09 -3.18
N ARG A 171 14.32 -6.15 -3.91
CA ARG A 171 15.31 -7.02 -4.60
C ARG A 171 16.09 -6.34 -5.73
N HIS A 172 15.63 -5.18 -6.18
CA HIS A 172 16.23 -4.40 -7.26
C HIS A 172 16.75 -3.05 -6.76
N THR A 173 16.94 -2.90 -5.46
CA THR A 173 17.53 -1.71 -4.85
C THR A 173 18.96 -2.06 -4.43
N ALA A 174 19.84 -1.07 -4.36
CA ALA A 174 21.06 -1.21 -3.58
C ALA A 174 20.61 -1.44 -2.14
N GLY A 175 21.09 -2.52 -1.55
CA GLY A 175 20.77 -2.87 -0.18
C GLY A 175 19.81 -4.04 0.08
N ARG A 176 19.80 -4.46 1.36
CA ARG A 176 19.16 -5.69 1.83
C ARG A 176 18.17 -5.42 2.95
N LEU A 177 16.90 -5.74 2.70
CA LEU A 177 15.89 -5.80 3.78
C LEU A 177 16.12 -7.05 4.65
N ILE A 178 16.76 -6.84 5.80
CA ILE A 178 17.14 -7.87 6.77
C ILE A 178 15.98 -8.10 7.75
N ALA A 179 15.55 -9.37 7.87
CA ALA A 179 14.70 -9.80 8.97
C ALA A 179 15.57 -9.95 10.24
N VAL A 180 15.13 -9.33 11.33
CA VAL A 180 15.87 -9.28 12.58
C VAL A 180 15.33 -10.34 13.54
N ASP A 181 16.18 -11.30 13.86
CA ASP A 181 15.92 -12.45 14.75
C ASP A 181 16.85 -12.52 15.97
N GLY A 182 17.85 -11.62 16.04
CA GLY A 182 18.84 -11.58 17.11
C GLY A 182 19.77 -10.38 16.98
N LEU A 183 20.79 -10.33 17.84
CA LEU A 183 21.74 -9.22 17.90
C LEU A 183 22.57 -9.13 16.61
N ALA A 184 23.01 -10.25 16.06
CA ALA A 184 23.81 -10.25 14.84
C ALA A 184 23.05 -9.66 13.64
N SER A 185 21.79 -10.08 13.42
CA SER A 185 20.94 -9.55 12.36
C SER A 185 20.50 -8.11 12.62
N ALA A 186 20.33 -7.72 13.89
CA ALA A 186 20.06 -6.33 14.26
C ALA A 186 21.23 -5.40 13.94
N LEU A 187 22.46 -5.81 14.27
CA LEU A 187 23.67 -5.05 13.97
C LEU A 187 23.89 -4.92 12.46
N ALA A 188 23.64 -5.99 11.69
CA ALA A 188 23.70 -5.93 10.23
C ALA A 188 22.65 -4.96 9.65
N ALA A 189 21.44 -4.91 10.20
CA ALA A 189 20.42 -3.96 9.79
C ALA A 189 20.80 -2.50 10.10
N LEU A 190 21.48 -2.24 11.22
CA LEU A 190 21.99 -0.91 11.56
C LEU A 190 23.17 -0.49 10.68
N GLU A 191 24.10 -1.42 10.41
CA GLU A 191 25.24 -1.22 9.52
C GLU A 191 24.74 -0.83 8.11
N GLU A 192 23.78 -1.57 7.58
CA GLU A 192 23.14 -1.27 6.28
C GLU A 192 22.59 0.17 6.20
N ILE A 193 21.87 0.64 7.24
CA ILE A 193 21.33 2.00 7.27
C ILE A 193 22.45 3.05 7.27
N VAL A 194 23.45 2.87 8.12
CA VAL A 194 24.53 3.86 8.30
C VAL A 194 25.45 3.90 7.08
N GLU A 195 25.78 2.75 6.49
CA GLU A 195 26.66 2.68 5.32
C GLU A 195 26.04 3.35 4.09
N GLN A 196 24.73 3.19 3.86
CA GLN A 196 24.04 3.86 2.75
C GLN A 196 23.93 5.37 2.94
N GLY A 197 23.63 5.85 4.15
CA GLY A 197 23.55 7.29 4.44
C GLY A 197 24.91 8.00 4.41
N GLU A 198 25.82 7.58 5.30
CA GLU A 198 27.06 8.30 5.59
C GLU A 198 28.33 7.69 4.96
N GLY A 199 28.25 6.44 4.48
CA GLY A 199 29.39 5.66 3.96
C GLY A 199 30.07 4.80 5.04
N THR A 200 31.00 3.93 4.61
CA THR A 200 31.64 3.00 5.56
C THR A 200 32.48 3.72 6.62
N ALA A 201 32.57 3.11 7.82
CA ALA A 201 33.33 3.62 8.98
C ALA A 201 34.83 3.91 8.73
N SER A 202 35.36 3.50 7.57
CA SER A 202 36.73 3.81 7.14
C SER A 202 36.92 5.24 6.60
N GLY A 203 35.85 6.05 6.51
CA GLY A 203 35.87 7.36 5.86
C GLY A 203 35.92 7.26 4.34
N SER A 204 35.38 6.16 3.81
CA SER A 204 35.21 5.92 2.37
C SER A 204 34.02 6.72 1.83
N VAL A 205 34.07 7.11 0.56
CA VAL A 205 32.88 7.65 -0.14
C VAL A 205 31.88 6.56 -0.54
N TRP A 206 32.34 5.31 -0.58
CA TRP A 206 31.59 4.14 -1.05
C TRP A 206 30.74 3.55 0.07
N ASP A 207 29.52 3.12 -0.27
CA ASP A 207 28.57 2.45 0.63
C ASP A 207 28.71 0.91 0.62
N GLY A 208 29.41 0.35 -0.38
CA GLY A 208 29.65 -1.10 -0.49
C GLY A 208 28.70 -1.83 -1.43
N ASP A 209 27.70 -1.14 -1.97
CA ASP A 209 26.74 -1.66 -2.95
C ASP A 209 27.12 -1.32 -4.40
N GLN A 210 26.37 -1.90 -5.35
CA GLN A 210 26.48 -1.59 -6.78
C GLN A 210 25.33 -0.69 -7.22
N ASP A 211 25.64 0.27 -8.08
CA ASP A 211 24.63 1.19 -8.64
C ASP A 211 23.53 0.40 -9.35
N VAL A 212 22.30 0.59 -8.90
CA VAL A 212 21.09 -0.10 -9.40
C VAL A 212 20.88 0.08 -10.90
N PHE A 213 21.22 1.26 -11.42
CA PHE A 213 21.04 1.62 -12.82
C PHE A 213 22.28 1.31 -13.67
N HIS A 214 23.44 1.26 -13.03
CA HIS A 214 24.75 0.97 -13.62
C HIS A 214 25.52 -0.08 -12.82
N PRO A 215 25.15 -1.37 -12.89
CA PRO A 215 25.74 -2.42 -12.05
C PRO A 215 27.26 -2.60 -12.20
N GLU A 216 27.85 -2.02 -13.25
CA GLU A 216 29.29 -1.95 -13.42
C GLU A 216 30.01 -0.94 -12.50
N ARG A 217 29.26 -0.12 -11.75
CA ARG A 217 29.75 0.95 -10.89
C ARG A 217 29.51 0.61 -9.41
N ASP A 218 30.47 0.98 -8.58
CA ASP A 218 30.30 0.96 -7.12
C ASP A 218 29.46 2.19 -6.74
N GLU A 219 28.57 2.05 -5.76
CA GLU A 219 27.72 3.15 -5.30
C GLU A 219 28.38 3.93 -4.15
N VAL A 220 28.14 5.25 -4.13
CA VAL A 220 28.62 6.14 -3.07
C VAL A 220 27.50 6.44 -2.10
N ALA A 221 27.81 6.71 -0.83
CA ALA A 221 26.78 7.03 0.15
C ALA A 221 26.01 8.32 -0.19
N HIS A 222 24.82 8.50 0.40
CA HIS A 222 23.86 9.55 0.04
C HIS A 222 24.47 10.94 0.00
N TYR A 223 25.25 11.32 1.01
CA TYR A 223 25.96 12.59 1.07
C TYR A 223 26.77 12.85 -0.21
N TYR A 224 27.53 11.84 -0.63
CA TYR A 224 28.40 11.93 -1.79
C TYR A 224 27.59 11.97 -3.09
N ARG A 225 26.46 11.23 -3.19
CA ARG A 225 25.56 11.33 -4.35
C ARG A 225 25.00 12.75 -4.51
N PHE A 226 24.57 13.40 -3.42
CA PHE A 226 24.14 14.79 -3.47
C PHE A 226 25.29 15.76 -3.79
N GLN A 227 26.50 15.44 -3.34
CA GLN A 227 27.71 16.19 -3.68
C GLN A 227 28.03 16.09 -5.19
N GLU A 228 27.80 14.94 -5.83
CA GLU A 228 27.94 14.79 -7.28
C GLU A 228 27.04 15.76 -8.04
N LEU A 229 25.77 15.89 -7.62
CA LEU A 229 24.82 16.82 -8.22
C LEU A 229 25.22 18.29 -7.98
N LYS A 230 25.73 18.62 -6.79
CA LYS A 230 26.17 19.97 -6.44
C LYS A 230 27.43 20.39 -7.20
N LEU A 231 28.39 19.48 -7.38
CA LEU A 231 29.67 19.74 -8.04
C LEU A 231 29.65 19.47 -9.55
N GLY A 232 28.63 18.75 -10.03
CA GLY A 232 28.45 18.42 -11.44
C GLY A 232 29.39 17.34 -11.96
N HIS A 233 29.87 16.45 -11.09
CA HIS A 233 30.80 15.37 -11.43
C HIS A 233 30.52 14.13 -10.58
N ARG A 234 30.65 12.94 -11.16
CA ARG A 234 30.57 11.65 -10.46
C ARG A 234 31.86 11.33 -9.71
N TYR A 235 31.74 10.60 -8.61
CA TYR A 235 32.87 9.94 -7.97
C TYR A 235 33.37 8.77 -8.84
N GLN A 236 34.68 8.54 -8.82
CA GLN A 236 35.30 7.37 -9.43
C GLN A 236 36.33 6.75 -8.49
N ARG A 237 36.68 5.47 -8.72
CA ARG A 237 37.66 4.76 -7.88
C ARG A 237 38.96 5.57 -7.73
N GLY A 238 39.35 5.79 -6.48
CA GLY A 238 40.52 6.61 -6.11
C GLY A 238 40.17 8.01 -5.59
N ASP A 239 38.95 8.48 -5.82
CA ASP A 239 38.43 9.68 -5.17
C ASP A 239 38.23 9.44 -3.66
N THR A 240 38.32 10.52 -2.90
CA THR A 240 38.19 10.56 -1.45
C THR A 240 37.26 11.71 -1.06
N PRO A 241 36.76 11.75 0.19
CA PRO A 241 35.95 12.88 0.66
C PRO A 241 36.67 14.24 0.51
N LYS A 242 38.01 14.25 0.58
CA LYS A 242 38.84 15.46 0.45
C LYS A 242 39.11 15.86 -0.99
N SER A 243 39.28 14.91 -1.91
CA SER A 243 39.52 15.23 -3.33
C SER A 243 38.26 15.71 -4.03
N GLY A 244 37.10 15.22 -3.58
CA GLY A 244 35.84 15.37 -4.30
C GLY A 244 35.77 14.48 -5.55
N PRO A 245 34.66 14.56 -6.31
CA PRO A 245 34.42 13.76 -7.49
C PRO A 245 35.25 14.26 -8.68
N THR A 246 35.94 13.34 -9.37
CA THR A 246 36.75 13.64 -10.56
C THR A 246 36.31 12.92 -11.83
N GLY A 247 35.22 12.14 -11.74
CA GLY A 247 34.69 11.33 -12.82
C GLY A 247 33.81 12.08 -13.82
N GLU A 248 32.88 11.33 -14.43
CA GLU A 248 31.99 11.80 -15.50
C GLU A 248 31.20 13.04 -15.07
N LYS A 249 31.02 13.99 -16.00
CA LYS A 249 30.27 15.22 -15.73
C LYS A 249 28.78 14.93 -15.63
N ILE A 250 28.14 15.51 -14.62
CA ILE A 250 26.68 15.54 -14.46
C ILE A 250 26.18 16.97 -14.76
N SER A 251 25.10 17.08 -15.51
CA SER A 251 24.43 18.37 -15.74
C SER A 251 23.00 18.36 -15.23
N VAL A 252 22.60 19.46 -14.59
CA VAL A 252 21.21 19.71 -14.22
C VAL A 252 20.72 20.94 -14.98
N ASP A 253 19.63 20.76 -15.72
CA ASP A 253 18.86 21.82 -16.35
C ASP A 253 17.84 22.39 -15.37
N LEU A 254 18.26 23.46 -14.68
CA LEU A 254 17.44 24.18 -13.70
C LEU A 254 16.20 24.84 -14.32
N ALA A 255 16.19 25.12 -15.63
CA ALA A 255 15.02 25.67 -16.31
C ALA A 255 13.93 24.60 -16.56
N GLY A 256 14.22 23.32 -16.28
CA GLY A 256 13.29 22.20 -16.34
C GLY A 256 12.63 21.83 -15.03
N ILE A 257 12.95 22.53 -13.95
CA ILE A 257 12.34 22.29 -12.65
C ILE A 257 10.97 22.95 -12.58
N LEU A 258 9.97 22.22 -12.08
CA LEU A 258 8.64 22.77 -11.84
C LEU A 258 8.72 23.88 -10.78
N PRO A 259 8.11 25.06 -11.01
CA PRO A 259 8.23 26.23 -10.13
C PRO A 259 7.26 26.15 -8.93
N MET A 260 7.30 25.02 -8.22
CA MET A 260 6.47 24.77 -7.04
C MET A 260 6.77 25.80 -5.95
N ARG A 261 5.70 26.35 -5.35
CA ARG A 261 5.82 27.18 -4.15
C ARG A 261 6.50 26.39 -3.00
N PRO A 262 7.56 26.92 -2.39
CA PRO A 262 8.15 26.36 -1.17
C PRO A 262 7.14 26.24 -0.03
N ASN A 263 7.21 25.14 0.72
CA ASN A 263 6.38 24.86 1.90
C ASN A 263 4.88 25.15 1.64
N PRO A 264 4.27 24.49 0.63
CA PRO A 264 2.91 24.76 0.23
C PRO A 264 1.95 24.57 1.40
N ARG A 265 0.94 25.43 1.48
CA ARG A 265 -0.14 25.37 2.48
C ARG A 265 -1.44 24.89 1.82
N PRO A 266 -2.39 24.37 2.59
CA PRO A 266 -3.74 24.10 2.08
C PRO A 266 -4.34 25.33 1.42
N ALA A 267 -4.73 25.21 0.16
CA ALA A 267 -5.44 26.26 -0.56
C ALA A 267 -6.86 26.45 0.00
N ALA A 268 -7.53 27.51 -0.43
CA ALA A 268 -8.90 27.81 -0.01
C ALA A 268 -9.85 26.65 -0.36
N PRO A 269 -10.73 26.22 0.58
CA PRO A 269 -11.72 25.17 0.33
C PRO A 269 -12.55 25.43 -0.92
N GLY A 270 -12.81 24.38 -1.70
CA GLY A 270 -13.57 24.45 -2.95
C GLY A 270 -12.77 24.91 -4.18
N SER A 271 -11.47 25.21 -4.03
CA SER A 271 -10.58 25.39 -5.18
C SER A 271 -10.09 24.05 -5.72
N ALA A 272 -9.83 23.96 -7.03
CA ALA A 272 -9.26 22.75 -7.64
C ALA A 272 -7.92 22.34 -7.01
N ILE A 273 -7.11 23.32 -6.58
CA ILE A 273 -5.85 23.07 -5.86
C ILE A 273 -6.14 22.38 -4.52
N HIS A 274 -7.11 22.91 -3.74
CA HIS A 274 -7.47 22.32 -2.46
C HIS A 274 -7.98 20.89 -2.60
N GLU A 275 -8.84 20.62 -3.59
CA GLU A 275 -9.33 19.26 -3.86
C GLU A 275 -8.19 18.30 -4.23
N SER A 276 -7.24 18.76 -5.05
CA SER A 276 -6.07 17.96 -5.44
C SER A 276 -5.10 17.73 -4.27
N GLN A 277 -4.93 18.73 -3.39
CA GLN A 277 -4.14 18.60 -2.16
C GLN A 277 -4.79 17.63 -1.19
N GLU A 278 -6.10 17.71 -0.99
CA GLU A 278 -6.84 16.76 -0.17
C GLU A 278 -6.70 15.33 -0.70
N GLU A 279 -6.86 15.10 -2.01
CA GLU A 279 -6.70 13.75 -2.58
C GLU A 279 -5.26 13.22 -2.41
N PHE A 280 -4.24 14.08 -2.57
CA PHE A 280 -2.85 13.74 -2.29
C PHE A 280 -2.64 13.36 -0.82
N ASN A 281 -3.11 14.20 0.11
CA ASN A 281 -2.98 13.98 1.56
C ASN A 281 -3.68 12.70 2.02
N HIS A 282 -4.87 12.43 1.47
CA HIS A 282 -5.56 11.15 1.68
C HIS A 282 -4.66 10.01 1.22
N THR A 283 -4.24 10.03 -0.04
CA THR A 283 -3.40 8.96 -0.62
C THR A 283 -2.15 8.72 0.20
N TYR A 284 -1.47 9.78 0.67
CA TYR A 284 -0.26 9.67 1.48
C TYR A 284 -0.53 9.02 2.84
N CYS A 285 -1.57 9.47 3.56
CA CYS A 285 -2.01 8.81 4.80
C CYS A 285 -2.40 7.34 4.55
N GLY A 286 -2.95 7.03 3.37
CA GLY A 286 -3.27 5.66 2.96
C GLY A 286 -2.03 4.80 2.82
N VAL A 287 -0.93 5.36 2.30
CA VAL A 287 0.36 4.65 2.27
C VAL A 287 0.92 4.43 3.67
N LEU A 288 0.90 5.45 4.54
CA LEU A 288 1.36 5.29 5.93
C LEU A 288 0.56 4.21 6.67
N HIS A 289 -0.76 4.19 6.50
CA HIS A 289 -1.62 3.12 7.03
C HIS A 289 -1.23 1.75 6.50
N LEU A 290 -1.04 1.60 5.19
CA LEU A 290 -0.64 0.32 4.58
C LEU A 290 0.74 -0.15 5.05
N LEU A 291 1.71 0.76 5.19
CA LEU A 291 3.03 0.46 5.75
C LEU A 291 2.92 0.04 7.22
N GLU A 292 2.15 0.76 8.03
CA GLU A 292 1.91 0.40 9.42
C GLU A 292 1.30 -1.00 9.55
N GLN A 293 0.29 -1.34 8.74
CA GLN A 293 -0.29 -2.68 8.74
C GLN A 293 0.72 -3.73 8.23
N ALA A 294 1.52 -3.40 7.22
CA ALA A 294 2.56 -4.29 6.70
C ALA A 294 3.58 -4.66 7.77
N PHE A 295 4.07 -3.67 8.52
CA PHE A 295 5.01 -3.89 9.61
C PHE A 295 4.38 -4.50 10.85
N ASN A 296 3.04 -4.46 11.02
CA ASN A 296 2.37 -4.99 12.21
C ASN A 296 1.67 -6.35 12.01
N GLY A 297 2.00 -7.09 10.95
CA GLY A 297 1.56 -8.47 10.74
C GLY A 297 0.78 -8.72 9.45
N SER A 298 0.82 -7.80 8.49
CA SER A 298 0.27 -8.00 7.14
C SER A 298 1.30 -7.70 6.04
N PRO A 299 2.48 -8.36 6.05
CA PRO A 299 3.64 -7.99 5.24
C PRO A 299 3.37 -7.91 3.73
N LYS A 300 2.39 -8.66 3.22
CA LYS A 300 1.99 -8.60 1.80
C LYS A 300 1.42 -7.25 1.39
N LEU A 301 0.97 -6.42 2.33
CA LEU A 301 0.51 -5.05 2.06
C LEU A 301 1.64 -4.10 1.65
N LEU A 302 2.91 -4.45 1.90
CA LEU A 302 4.04 -3.64 1.46
C LEU A 302 4.03 -3.42 -0.06
N ALA A 303 3.70 -4.47 -0.85
CA ALA A 303 3.53 -4.38 -2.29
C ALA A 303 2.51 -3.31 -2.72
N VAL A 304 1.41 -3.23 -1.95
CA VAL A 304 0.29 -2.31 -2.22
C VAL A 304 0.67 -0.88 -1.81
N ALA A 305 1.38 -0.73 -0.68
CA ALA A 305 1.94 0.54 -0.24
C ALA A 305 2.90 1.11 -1.29
N THR A 306 3.89 0.32 -1.73
CA THR A 306 4.84 0.71 -2.77
C THR A 306 4.14 1.01 -4.09
N GLY A 307 3.15 0.21 -4.51
CA GLY A 307 2.36 0.51 -5.70
C GLY A 307 1.63 1.86 -5.61
N SER A 308 1.10 2.20 -4.44
CA SER A 308 0.40 3.47 -4.22
C SER A 308 1.31 4.70 -4.37
N MET A 309 2.63 4.54 -4.29
CA MET A 309 3.61 5.63 -4.53
C MET A 309 3.60 6.13 -5.98
N TYR A 310 3.24 5.30 -6.97
CA TYR A 310 3.07 5.76 -8.35
C TYR A 310 1.89 6.73 -8.49
N ALA A 311 0.80 6.49 -7.75
CA ALA A 311 -0.34 7.40 -7.71
C ALA A 311 0.04 8.74 -7.03
N LEU A 312 0.81 8.68 -5.94
CA LEU A 312 1.34 9.88 -5.27
C LEU A 312 2.21 10.71 -6.20
N LYS A 313 3.10 10.09 -6.97
CA LYS A 313 3.89 10.77 -8.01
C LYS A 313 3.01 11.54 -8.99
N ALA A 314 2.00 10.86 -9.56
CA ALA A 314 1.10 11.48 -10.53
C ALA A 314 0.32 12.66 -9.93
N GLN A 315 -0.20 12.51 -8.71
CA GLN A 315 -0.92 13.56 -7.98
C GLN A 315 -0.02 14.76 -7.65
N ALA A 316 1.18 14.52 -7.13
CA ALA A 316 2.14 15.57 -6.80
C ALA A 316 2.57 16.35 -8.06
N GLN A 317 2.89 15.65 -9.15
CA GLN A 317 3.26 16.29 -10.41
C GLN A 317 2.09 17.06 -11.04
N ALA A 318 0.84 16.60 -10.85
CA ALA A 318 -0.33 17.37 -11.27
C ALA A 318 -0.43 18.67 -10.47
N LEU A 319 -0.33 18.60 -9.13
CA LEU A 319 -0.31 19.77 -8.24
C LEU A 319 0.79 20.78 -8.63
N MET A 320 2.01 20.30 -8.85
CA MET A 320 3.18 21.12 -9.24
C MET A 320 3.07 21.76 -10.63
N ARG A 321 2.00 21.47 -11.39
CA ARG A 321 1.67 22.15 -12.65
C ARG A 321 0.46 23.08 -12.54
N MET A 322 -0.25 23.08 -11.42
CA MET A 322 -1.41 23.94 -11.20
C MET A 322 -0.95 25.35 -10.81
N PRO A 323 -1.24 26.39 -11.60
CA PRO A 323 -0.85 27.76 -11.26
C PRO A 323 -1.57 28.24 -10.00
N ASP A 324 -0.83 28.88 -9.09
CA ASP A 324 -1.39 29.40 -7.83
C ASP A 324 -1.78 30.90 -7.91
N GLY A 325 -1.61 31.52 -9.08
CA GLY A 325 -1.93 32.92 -9.33
C GLY A 325 -0.81 33.92 -9.05
N ALA A 326 0.35 33.49 -8.55
CA ALA A 326 1.48 34.37 -8.19
C ALA A 326 2.78 34.03 -8.94
N GLY A 327 2.68 33.41 -10.12
CA GLY A 327 3.84 33.00 -10.93
C GLY A 327 4.54 31.74 -10.40
N ALA A 328 3.98 31.08 -9.39
CA ALA A 328 4.38 29.77 -8.90
C ALA A 328 3.27 28.74 -9.15
N THR A 329 3.55 27.49 -8.83
CA THR A 329 2.57 26.41 -8.84
C THR A 329 2.28 25.88 -7.44
N ALA A 330 1.13 25.23 -7.28
CA ALA A 330 0.79 24.52 -6.06
C ALA A 330 1.73 23.33 -5.81
N GLY A 331 1.63 22.72 -4.65
CA GLY A 331 2.45 21.56 -4.29
C GLY A 331 1.77 20.65 -3.27
N PRO A 332 2.31 19.43 -3.09
CA PRO A 332 1.87 18.51 -2.06
C PRO A 332 2.12 19.07 -0.66
N THR A 333 1.11 19.01 0.21
CA THR A 333 1.20 19.60 1.57
C THR A 333 1.58 18.58 2.65
N PHE A 334 1.38 17.28 2.39
CA PHE A 334 1.60 16.18 3.35
C PHE A 334 0.86 16.39 4.69
N GLU A 335 -0.35 16.93 4.65
CA GLU A 335 -1.15 17.17 5.86
C GLU A 335 -1.75 15.86 6.36
N TYR A 336 -1.79 15.67 7.67
CA TYR A 336 -2.45 14.52 8.27
C TYR A 336 -3.96 14.60 8.09
N VAL A 337 -4.53 13.63 7.39
CA VAL A 337 -5.98 13.44 7.33
C VAL A 337 -6.38 12.61 8.54
N ALA A 338 -7.21 13.14 9.44
CA ALA A 338 -7.68 12.39 10.61
C ALA A 338 -8.50 11.15 10.20
N PRO A 339 -8.42 10.03 10.95
CA PRO A 339 -9.13 8.79 10.61
C PRO A 339 -10.61 9.01 10.28
N GLU A 340 -11.33 9.86 10.99
CA GLU A 340 -12.77 10.09 10.78
C GLU A 340 -13.10 10.72 9.42
N ARG A 341 -12.11 11.37 8.79
CA ARG A 341 -12.23 11.97 7.46
C ARG A 341 -11.81 11.03 6.34
N ARG A 342 -11.19 9.89 6.66
CA ARG A 342 -10.66 8.97 5.64
C ARG A 342 -11.73 8.05 5.11
N ARG A 343 -11.55 7.67 3.85
CA ARG A 343 -12.49 6.84 3.09
C ARG A 343 -12.34 5.34 3.40
N TRP A 344 -11.30 4.93 4.14
CA TRP A 344 -10.97 3.52 4.44
C TRP A 344 -10.96 3.12 5.93
N SER A 345 -11.03 4.10 6.83
CA SER A 345 -10.84 3.94 8.29
C SER A 345 -12.12 3.58 9.07
N VAL A 346 -13.28 3.47 8.41
CA VAL A 346 -14.56 3.41 9.12
C VAL A 346 -14.83 2.01 9.69
N GLY A 347 -14.89 1.90 11.03
CA GLY A 347 -15.46 0.78 11.81
C GLY A 347 -14.46 -0.27 12.32
N ASP A 348 -14.78 -0.94 13.43
CA ASP A 348 -13.97 -2.02 14.05
C ASP A 348 -14.40 -3.43 13.62
N HIS A 349 -15.13 -3.53 12.50
CA HIS A 349 -15.74 -4.76 12.04
C HIS A 349 -15.14 -5.29 10.73
N ARG A 350 -15.35 -6.59 10.51
CA ARG A 350 -15.12 -7.28 9.24
C ARG A 350 -15.76 -6.50 8.10
N ARG A 351 -14.94 -6.02 7.16
CA ARG A 351 -15.38 -5.16 6.05
C ARG A 351 -14.43 -5.25 4.87
N ILE A 352 -14.87 -4.70 3.75
CA ILE A 352 -14.06 -4.52 2.53
C ILE A 352 -14.04 -3.04 2.17
N VAL A 353 -12.87 -2.52 1.83
CA VAL A 353 -12.70 -1.17 1.32
C VAL A 353 -12.08 -1.21 -0.07
N VAL A 354 -12.63 -0.44 -0.99
CA VAL A 354 -12.07 -0.25 -2.33
C VAL A 354 -11.03 0.86 -2.30
N LEU A 355 -9.76 0.56 -2.61
CA LEU A 355 -8.77 1.62 -2.85
C LEU A 355 -8.97 2.21 -4.25
N ARG A 356 -8.95 3.55 -4.39
CA ARG A 356 -9.06 4.23 -5.68
C ARG A 356 -7.95 3.75 -6.62
N GLY A 357 -8.30 3.28 -7.82
CA GLY A 357 -7.34 2.69 -8.76
C GLY A 357 -6.59 1.44 -8.24
N GLY A 358 -6.97 0.92 -7.06
CA GLY A 358 -6.23 -0.12 -6.34
C GLY A 358 -7.05 -1.36 -6.02
N PRO A 359 -6.55 -2.23 -5.12
CA PRO A 359 -7.20 -3.48 -4.73
C PRO A 359 -8.40 -3.28 -3.82
N TYR A 360 -9.04 -4.40 -3.47
CA TYR A 360 -9.92 -4.48 -2.30
C TYR A 360 -9.09 -4.77 -1.06
N LEU A 361 -9.13 -3.90 -0.06
CA LEU A 361 -8.59 -4.20 1.27
C LEU A 361 -9.66 -4.88 2.11
N VAL A 362 -9.34 -6.04 2.65
CA VAL A 362 -10.22 -6.81 3.50
C VAL A 362 -9.72 -6.72 4.93
N TYR A 363 -10.60 -6.39 5.88
CA TYR A 363 -10.28 -6.20 7.29
C TYR A 363 -10.99 -7.22 8.17
N GLY A 364 -10.38 -7.57 9.30
CA GLY A 364 -11.02 -8.35 10.38
C GLY A 364 -10.97 -9.87 10.18
N GLY A 365 -9.99 -10.37 9.41
CA GLY A 365 -9.77 -11.80 9.22
C GLY A 365 -10.98 -12.51 8.61
N ILE A 366 -11.57 -11.94 7.55
CA ILE A 366 -12.68 -12.58 6.85
C ILE A 366 -12.14 -13.85 6.15
N PRO A 367 -12.74 -15.04 6.36
CA PRO A 367 -12.25 -16.25 5.72
C PRO A 367 -12.27 -16.16 4.19
N LEU A 368 -11.14 -16.47 3.56
CA LEU A 368 -11.00 -16.57 2.11
C LEU A 368 -10.95 -18.04 1.68
N ARG A 369 -11.67 -18.41 0.63
CA ARG A 369 -11.70 -19.79 0.11
C ARG A 369 -11.96 -19.82 -1.40
N ARG A 370 -11.72 -20.95 -2.04
CA ARG A 370 -12.13 -21.16 -3.44
C ARG A 370 -13.50 -21.83 -3.53
N LYS A 371 -14.28 -21.47 -4.55
CA LYS A 371 -15.52 -22.17 -4.90
C LYS A 371 -15.57 -22.43 -6.40
N ARG A 372 -15.75 -23.70 -6.77
CA ARG A 372 -15.87 -24.13 -8.17
C ARG A 372 -17.31 -24.45 -8.51
N LYS A 373 -17.79 -23.98 -9.67
CA LYS A 373 -19.12 -24.35 -10.18
C LYS A 373 -19.11 -25.80 -10.64
N ILE A 374 -20.07 -26.57 -10.19
CA ILE A 374 -20.31 -27.94 -10.65
C ILE A 374 -21.43 -27.90 -11.67
N VAL A 375 -21.17 -28.48 -12.84
CA VAL A 375 -22.13 -28.56 -13.95
C VAL A 375 -22.51 -30.01 -14.26
N SER A 376 -23.68 -30.20 -14.85
CA SER A 376 -24.12 -31.50 -15.40
C SER A 376 -23.34 -31.84 -16.68
N ALA A 377 -23.53 -33.06 -17.20
CA ALA A 377 -23.03 -33.43 -18.53
C ALA A 377 -23.62 -32.56 -19.66
N GLY A 378 -24.79 -31.95 -19.44
CA GLY A 378 -25.42 -30.98 -20.34
C GLY A 378 -25.00 -29.52 -20.09
N ASN A 379 -23.97 -29.30 -19.28
CA ASN A 379 -23.47 -27.99 -18.85
C ASN A 379 -24.46 -27.17 -17.99
N ASP A 380 -25.42 -27.81 -17.34
CA ASP A 380 -26.35 -27.13 -16.44
C ASP A 380 -25.67 -26.86 -15.09
N ALA A 381 -25.75 -25.62 -14.60
CA ALA A 381 -25.24 -25.28 -13.27
C ALA A 381 -26.02 -26.03 -12.17
N LEU A 382 -25.32 -26.84 -11.36
CA LEU A 382 -25.89 -27.67 -10.31
C LEU A 382 -25.66 -27.09 -8.93
N THR A 383 -24.41 -26.83 -8.55
CA THR A 383 -24.05 -26.28 -7.24
C THR A 383 -22.67 -25.64 -7.22
N TRP A 384 -22.28 -25.07 -6.08
CA TRP A 384 -20.91 -24.62 -5.81
C TRP A 384 -20.20 -25.61 -4.91
N LYS A 385 -19.07 -26.15 -5.36
CA LYS A 385 -18.17 -26.96 -4.53
C LYS A 385 -17.20 -26.03 -3.80
N THR A 386 -17.27 -26.01 -2.48
CA THR A 386 -16.28 -25.34 -1.62
C THR A 386 -14.96 -26.10 -1.66
N GLY A 387 -13.89 -25.41 -2.02
CA GLY A 387 -12.51 -25.90 -1.92
C GLY A 387 -11.87 -25.49 -0.60
N GLU A 388 -10.57 -25.72 -0.51
CA GLU A 388 -9.79 -25.40 0.68
C GLU A 388 -9.78 -23.88 0.99
N PRO A 389 -9.67 -23.51 2.28
CA PRO A 389 -9.35 -22.16 2.69
C PRO A 389 -8.02 -21.69 2.10
N LEU A 390 -7.93 -20.39 1.83
CA LEU A 390 -6.70 -19.70 1.47
C LEU A 390 -6.15 -19.03 2.73
N GLU A 391 -4.85 -19.18 2.99
CA GLU A 391 -4.21 -18.50 4.13
C GLU A 391 -4.21 -16.99 3.91
N THR A 392 -4.60 -16.25 4.95
CA THR A 392 -4.69 -14.79 4.95
C THR A 392 -4.16 -14.22 6.25
N GLU A 393 -3.57 -13.04 6.14
CA GLU A 393 -3.31 -12.14 7.27
C GLU A 393 -4.63 -11.53 7.77
N ASP A 394 -4.62 -10.87 8.93
CA ASP A 394 -5.83 -10.21 9.48
C ASP A 394 -6.37 -9.12 8.55
N ILE A 395 -5.47 -8.44 7.84
CA ILE A 395 -5.76 -7.50 6.78
C ILE A 395 -5.04 -7.98 5.52
N TYR A 396 -5.77 -8.11 4.41
CA TYR A 396 -5.18 -8.57 3.16
C TYR A 396 -5.79 -7.87 1.95
N ALA A 397 -5.04 -7.83 0.85
CA ALA A 397 -5.45 -7.15 -0.37
C ALA A 397 -5.81 -8.15 -1.47
N LEU A 398 -7.01 -8.03 -2.05
CA LEU A 398 -7.46 -8.82 -3.20
C LEU A 398 -7.35 -8.02 -4.50
N CYS A 399 -6.83 -8.67 -5.55
CA CYS A 399 -6.66 -8.07 -6.86
C CYS A 399 -8.00 -7.64 -7.45
N ARG A 400 -8.06 -6.39 -7.92
CA ARG A 400 -9.20 -5.83 -8.65
C ARG A 400 -8.93 -5.65 -10.14
N CYS A 401 -7.66 -5.51 -10.53
CA CYS A 401 -7.26 -5.20 -11.90
C CYS A 401 -7.15 -6.41 -12.83
N GLY A 402 -7.16 -7.65 -12.32
CA GLY A 402 -6.98 -8.87 -13.12
C GLY A 402 -5.52 -9.21 -13.48
N HIS A 403 -4.57 -8.30 -13.27
CA HIS A 403 -3.18 -8.45 -13.75
C HIS A 403 -2.17 -8.90 -12.68
N SER A 404 -2.55 -9.04 -11.42
CA SER A 404 -1.61 -9.48 -10.38
C SER A 404 -1.03 -10.88 -10.68
N GLY A 405 0.27 -11.06 -10.53
CA GLY A 405 0.93 -12.37 -10.58
C GLY A 405 0.60 -13.27 -9.39
N SER A 406 0.09 -12.72 -8.29
CA SER A 406 -0.28 -13.44 -7.06
C SER A 406 -1.79 -13.62 -6.86
N LYS A 407 -2.58 -13.52 -7.94
CA LYS A 407 -4.05 -13.68 -7.91
C LYS A 407 -4.45 -14.91 -7.06
N PRO A 408 -5.45 -14.78 -6.16
CA PRO A 408 -6.41 -13.68 -6.05
C PRO A 408 -5.90 -12.45 -5.27
N PHE A 409 -4.69 -12.49 -4.72
CA PHE A 409 -4.11 -11.39 -3.96
C PHE A 409 -3.59 -10.28 -4.87
N CYS A 410 -3.41 -9.09 -4.29
CA CYS A 410 -2.79 -7.96 -4.98
C CYS A 410 -1.28 -7.92 -4.68
N ASP A 411 -0.46 -7.70 -5.70
CA ASP A 411 0.99 -7.51 -5.62
C ASP A 411 1.45 -6.11 -6.04
N GLY A 412 0.52 -5.14 -6.12
CA GLY A 412 0.83 -3.78 -6.56
C GLY A 412 0.82 -3.56 -8.07
N THR A 413 0.69 -4.61 -8.90
CA THR A 413 0.74 -4.48 -10.39
C THR A 413 -0.24 -3.44 -10.95
N HIS A 414 -1.39 -3.23 -10.29
CA HIS A 414 -2.40 -2.24 -10.68
C HIS A 414 -1.83 -0.82 -10.88
N ALA A 415 -0.84 -0.42 -10.09
CA ALA A 415 -0.24 0.89 -10.15
C ALA A 415 0.67 1.04 -11.38
N LEU A 416 1.44 -0.01 -11.69
CA LEU A 416 2.36 -0.05 -12.84
C LEU A 416 1.63 0.03 -14.17
N ILE A 417 0.46 -0.61 -14.26
CA ILE A 417 -0.35 -0.63 -15.49
C ILE A 417 -1.35 0.53 -15.58
N GLY A 418 -1.39 1.42 -14.58
CA GLY A 418 -2.36 2.52 -14.53
C GLY A 418 -3.81 2.05 -14.52
N PHE A 419 -4.15 1.06 -13.69
CA PHE A 419 -5.50 0.47 -13.65
C PHE A 419 -6.58 1.51 -13.40
N ASP A 420 -7.52 1.63 -14.34
CA ASP A 420 -8.74 2.41 -14.15
C ASP A 420 -9.78 1.61 -13.34
N GLY A 421 -9.75 1.85 -12.03
CA GLY A 421 -10.68 1.30 -11.07
C GLY A 421 -11.93 2.14 -10.83
N THR A 422 -12.29 3.07 -11.73
CA THR A 422 -13.47 3.94 -11.57
C THR A 422 -14.74 3.11 -11.34
N GLU A 423 -15.44 3.45 -10.27
CA GLU A 423 -16.62 2.72 -9.82
C GLU A 423 -17.88 3.31 -10.45
N SER A 424 -18.69 2.48 -11.09
CA SER A 424 -19.91 2.84 -11.83
C SER A 424 -21.18 2.19 -11.27
N ALA A 425 -21.07 1.38 -10.21
CA ALA A 425 -22.20 0.68 -9.63
C ALA A 425 -23.33 1.61 -9.17
N GLU A 426 -24.56 1.23 -9.53
CA GLU A 426 -25.79 1.87 -9.11
C GLU A 426 -25.93 1.80 -7.57
N MET A 427 -26.31 2.93 -6.96
CA MET A 427 -26.43 3.06 -5.50
C MET A 427 -27.87 3.00 -4.98
N ARG A 428 -28.85 2.83 -5.88
CA ARG A 428 -30.25 2.65 -5.48
C ARG A 428 -30.42 1.31 -4.75
N PRO A 429 -31.20 1.26 -3.66
CA PRO A 429 -31.49 0.02 -2.93
C PRO A 429 -32.06 -1.07 -3.83
N TYR A 430 -31.76 -2.35 -3.51
CA TYR A 430 -32.28 -3.51 -4.23
C TYR A 430 -33.79 -3.46 -4.41
N GLN A 431 -34.53 -3.07 -3.36
CA GLN A 431 -35.99 -2.99 -3.37
C GLN A 431 -36.55 -1.99 -4.39
N GLU A 432 -35.77 -0.96 -4.77
CA GLU A 432 -36.18 0.02 -5.78
C GLU A 432 -35.90 -0.46 -7.21
N LEU A 433 -34.88 -1.31 -7.39
CA LEU A 433 -34.46 -1.84 -8.68
C LEU A 433 -35.14 -3.16 -9.04
N GLN A 434 -35.73 -3.85 -8.06
CA GLN A 434 -36.22 -5.21 -8.26
C GLN A 434 -37.44 -5.26 -9.19
N HIS A 435 -37.40 -6.22 -10.10
CA HIS A 435 -38.54 -6.66 -10.87
C HIS A 435 -39.16 -7.86 -10.16
N VAL A 436 -40.46 -7.74 -9.83
CA VAL A 436 -41.18 -8.74 -9.04
C VAL A 436 -42.09 -9.57 -9.94
N HIS A 437 -41.88 -10.88 -9.92
CA HIS A 437 -42.65 -11.86 -10.67
C HIS A 437 -43.32 -12.85 -9.71
N ASP A 438 -44.65 -12.89 -9.72
CA ASP A 438 -45.40 -13.69 -8.76
C ASP A 438 -45.69 -15.10 -9.26
N GLY A 439 -45.76 -16.02 -8.30
CA GLY A 439 -46.38 -17.32 -8.39
C GLY A 439 -47.33 -17.56 -7.22
N VAL A 440 -47.91 -18.76 -7.15
CA VAL A 440 -48.71 -19.21 -6.01
C VAL A 440 -47.76 -19.53 -4.85
N GLY A 441 -47.84 -18.79 -3.74
CA GLY A 441 -47.04 -19.05 -2.53
C GLY A 441 -45.54 -18.76 -2.67
N ILE A 442 -45.15 -17.98 -3.68
CA ILE A 442 -43.79 -17.48 -3.86
C ILE A 442 -43.83 -16.22 -4.74
N SER A 443 -43.00 -15.23 -4.45
CA SER A 443 -42.78 -14.05 -5.30
C SER A 443 -41.28 -13.92 -5.55
N ALA A 444 -40.87 -14.06 -6.82
CA ALA A 444 -39.47 -13.96 -7.21
C ALA A 444 -39.11 -12.49 -7.48
N GLN A 445 -38.04 -12.03 -6.84
CA GLN A 445 -37.51 -10.68 -6.96
C GLN A 445 -36.21 -10.74 -7.75
N ARG A 446 -36.04 -9.85 -8.75
CA ARG A 446 -34.87 -9.84 -9.61
C ARG A 446 -34.32 -8.44 -9.86
N VAL A 447 -33.03 -8.24 -9.63
CA VAL A 447 -32.26 -7.08 -10.13
C VAL A 447 -31.25 -7.57 -11.16
N GLY A 448 -31.43 -7.16 -12.41
CA GLY A 448 -30.67 -7.69 -13.56
C GLY A 448 -29.22 -7.23 -13.56
N GLU A 449 -28.97 -6.02 -13.08
CA GLU A 449 -27.69 -5.32 -13.02
C GLU A 449 -26.65 -6.03 -12.14
N LEU A 450 -27.11 -6.91 -11.25
CA LEU A 450 -26.27 -7.71 -10.37
C LEU A 450 -25.94 -9.08 -10.96
N CYS A 451 -26.51 -9.45 -12.11
CA CYS A 451 -26.35 -10.79 -12.66
C CYS A 451 -24.92 -10.98 -13.18
N ILE A 452 -24.18 -11.94 -12.61
CA ILE A 452 -22.87 -12.38 -13.15
C ILE A 452 -22.99 -13.51 -14.18
N HIS A 453 -24.22 -13.79 -14.64
CA HIS A 453 -24.55 -14.82 -15.61
C HIS A 453 -24.26 -16.28 -15.18
N ALA A 454 -24.09 -16.56 -13.88
CA ALA A 454 -23.79 -17.90 -13.32
C ALA A 454 -24.75 -19.05 -13.73
N ALA A 455 -25.91 -18.73 -14.31
CA ALA A 455 -26.86 -19.64 -14.98
C ALA A 455 -27.68 -20.60 -14.09
N PHE A 456 -27.58 -20.52 -12.76
CA PHE A 456 -28.44 -21.29 -11.85
C PHE A 456 -29.95 -21.04 -12.05
N CYS A 457 -30.34 -19.84 -12.47
CA CYS A 457 -31.73 -19.47 -12.71
C CYS A 457 -32.32 -20.04 -14.00
N ILE A 458 -31.49 -20.48 -14.94
CA ILE A 458 -31.94 -21.13 -16.18
C ILE A 458 -32.18 -22.63 -15.91
N GLY A 459 -31.20 -23.29 -15.31
CA GLY A 459 -31.24 -24.72 -14.94
C GLY A 459 -31.49 -25.67 -16.11
N ARG A 460 -31.59 -26.98 -15.81
CA ARG A 460 -31.72 -28.05 -16.82
C ARG A 460 -33.08 -28.14 -17.53
N THR A 461 -34.14 -27.67 -16.87
CA THR A 461 -35.51 -27.85 -17.36
C THR A 461 -36.01 -26.63 -18.13
N ARG A 462 -36.24 -25.53 -17.42
CA ARG A 462 -36.64 -24.24 -17.96
C ARG A 462 -36.30 -23.12 -16.96
N PRO A 463 -36.19 -21.86 -17.42
CA PRO A 463 -35.87 -20.72 -16.55
C PRO A 463 -36.89 -20.51 -15.44
N ILE A 464 -36.46 -19.97 -14.30
CA ILE A 464 -37.35 -19.62 -13.17
C ILE A 464 -38.58 -18.83 -13.64
N ALA A 465 -38.39 -17.86 -14.54
CA ALA A 465 -39.49 -17.06 -15.09
C ALA A 465 -40.61 -17.91 -15.71
N ALA A 466 -40.27 -19.02 -16.36
CA ALA A 466 -41.24 -19.95 -16.93
C ALA A 466 -41.81 -20.93 -15.88
N MET A 467 -41.07 -21.22 -14.81
CA MET A 467 -41.52 -22.10 -13.72
C MET A 467 -42.56 -21.43 -12.81
N LEU A 468 -42.57 -20.10 -12.72
CA LEU A 468 -43.48 -19.35 -11.84
C LEU A 468 -44.96 -19.65 -12.09
N ALA A 469 -45.34 -19.95 -13.34
CA ALA A 469 -46.71 -20.31 -13.71
C ALA A 469 -47.22 -21.61 -13.03
N ASP A 470 -46.30 -22.50 -12.63
CA ASP A 470 -46.64 -23.84 -12.10
C ASP A 470 -46.32 -23.97 -10.61
N THR A 471 -46.16 -22.85 -9.92
CA THR A 471 -45.83 -22.78 -8.49
C THR A 471 -46.96 -23.19 -7.56
N ALA A 472 -48.12 -23.59 -8.07
CA ALA A 472 -49.10 -24.32 -7.26
C ALA A 472 -48.52 -25.66 -6.75
N ASP A 473 -47.62 -26.27 -7.53
CA ASP A 473 -46.84 -27.44 -7.15
C ASP A 473 -45.69 -27.06 -6.18
N SER A 474 -45.64 -27.72 -5.02
CA SER A 474 -44.60 -27.52 -4.00
C SER A 474 -43.20 -27.89 -4.46
N ASP A 475 -43.07 -28.87 -5.36
CA ASP A 475 -41.76 -29.32 -5.85
C ASP A 475 -41.16 -28.29 -6.81
N VAL A 476 -42.03 -27.63 -7.60
CA VAL A 476 -41.64 -26.48 -8.44
C VAL A 476 -41.17 -25.32 -7.57
N ARG A 477 -41.91 -24.97 -6.51
CA ARG A 477 -41.49 -23.91 -5.56
C ARG A 477 -40.15 -24.22 -4.92
N SER A 478 -39.98 -25.43 -4.38
CA SER A 478 -38.73 -25.86 -3.73
C SER A 478 -37.54 -25.82 -4.71
N THR A 479 -37.77 -26.20 -5.97
CA THR A 479 -36.75 -26.11 -7.02
C THR A 479 -36.37 -24.66 -7.33
N ILE A 480 -37.36 -23.74 -7.40
CA ILE A 480 -37.09 -22.30 -7.60
C ILE A 480 -36.26 -21.76 -6.44
N MET A 481 -36.68 -22.02 -5.19
CA MET A 481 -35.98 -21.57 -3.99
C MET A 481 -34.51 -22.02 -4.00
N GLY A 482 -34.25 -23.33 -4.21
CA GLY A 482 -32.88 -23.85 -4.25
C GLY A 482 -32.01 -23.27 -5.38
N ARG A 483 -32.61 -22.95 -6.56
CA ARG A 483 -31.88 -22.28 -7.64
C ARG A 483 -31.56 -20.83 -7.31
N ILE A 484 -32.48 -20.12 -6.64
CA ILE A 484 -32.26 -18.74 -6.20
C ILE A 484 -31.16 -18.71 -5.13
N ASP A 485 -31.15 -19.66 -4.19
CA ASP A 485 -30.14 -19.77 -3.15
C ASP A 485 -28.71 -20.01 -3.71
N HIS A 486 -28.60 -20.61 -4.89
CA HIS A 486 -27.32 -20.78 -5.59
C HIS A 486 -26.87 -19.57 -6.42
N CYS A 487 -27.71 -18.54 -6.59
CA CYS A 487 -27.34 -17.31 -7.28
C CYS A 487 -26.31 -16.52 -6.45
N PRO A 488 -25.03 -16.42 -6.85
CA PRO A 488 -23.99 -15.86 -5.99
C PRO A 488 -24.15 -14.36 -5.75
N SER A 489 -24.62 -13.61 -6.75
CA SER A 489 -24.72 -12.15 -6.67
C SER A 489 -25.95 -11.64 -5.95
N GLY A 490 -26.89 -12.52 -5.59
CA GLY A 490 -28.20 -12.07 -5.08
C GLY A 490 -29.01 -11.32 -6.14
N SER A 491 -28.72 -11.51 -7.44
CA SER A 491 -29.55 -10.97 -8.52
C SER A 491 -30.98 -11.46 -8.41
N TYR A 492 -31.17 -12.71 -7.97
CA TYR A 492 -32.46 -13.24 -7.56
C TYR A 492 -32.54 -13.39 -6.04
N SER A 493 -33.70 -13.05 -5.49
CA SER A 493 -34.20 -13.40 -4.16
C SER A 493 -35.68 -13.78 -4.25
N TYR A 494 -36.31 -14.21 -3.15
CA TYR A 494 -37.73 -14.51 -3.14
C TYR A 494 -38.40 -14.09 -1.83
N ALA A 495 -39.72 -13.95 -1.86
CA ALA A 495 -40.58 -13.83 -0.68
C ALA A 495 -41.73 -14.85 -0.81
N LEU A 496 -42.49 -15.09 0.27
CA LEU A 496 -43.67 -15.96 0.21
C LEU A 496 -44.86 -15.30 -0.51
N GLU A 497 -44.89 -13.98 -0.53
CA GLU A 497 -45.93 -13.17 -1.18
C GLU A 497 -45.35 -11.84 -1.68
N ARG A 498 -46.06 -11.17 -2.60
CA ARG A 498 -45.62 -9.87 -3.14
C ARG A 498 -45.54 -8.83 -2.02
N GLY A 499 -44.38 -8.19 -1.90
CA GLY A 499 -44.13 -7.19 -0.86
C GLY A 499 -43.85 -7.76 0.53
N GLY A 500 -43.82 -9.10 0.66
CA GLY A 500 -43.37 -9.77 1.88
C GLY A 500 -41.87 -9.64 2.11
N GLU A 501 -41.42 -10.10 3.27
CA GLU A 501 -40.00 -10.12 3.64
C GLU A 501 -39.19 -10.97 2.66
N THR A 502 -38.07 -10.41 2.20
CA THR A 502 -37.13 -11.12 1.33
C THR A 502 -36.44 -12.24 2.12
N ILE A 503 -36.56 -13.46 1.61
CA ILE A 503 -35.93 -14.67 2.12
C ILE A 503 -34.66 -14.93 1.31
N GLU A 504 -33.56 -15.15 2.03
CA GLU A 504 -32.28 -15.54 1.47
C GLU A 504 -31.66 -16.66 2.31
N ALA A 505 -30.78 -17.46 1.70
CA ALA A 505 -30.03 -18.48 2.42
C ALA A 505 -29.20 -17.90 3.58
N ASP A 506 -29.15 -18.59 4.71
CA ASP A 506 -28.24 -18.23 5.80
C ASP A 506 -26.79 -18.52 5.40
N LEU A 507 -25.98 -17.47 5.24
CA LEU A 507 -24.61 -17.56 4.75
C LEU A 507 -23.65 -16.95 5.78
N PRO A 508 -22.55 -17.64 6.15
CA PRO A 508 -21.57 -17.09 7.06
C PRO A 508 -20.76 -15.98 6.38
N GLN A 509 -20.17 -15.09 7.18
CA GLN A 509 -19.22 -14.11 6.68
C GLN A 509 -17.99 -14.79 6.08
N ALA A 510 -17.80 -14.60 4.77
CA ALA A 510 -16.67 -15.14 4.02
C ALA A 510 -16.56 -14.47 2.65
N ILE A 511 -15.38 -14.57 2.05
CA ILE A 511 -15.12 -14.26 0.64
C ILE A 511 -14.76 -15.56 -0.08
N SER A 512 -15.47 -15.87 -1.16
CA SER A 512 -15.17 -17.03 -2.01
C SER A 512 -14.69 -16.58 -3.38
N VAL A 513 -13.49 -17.00 -3.78
CA VAL A 513 -12.96 -16.80 -5.14
C VAL A 513 -13.66 -17.79 -6.06
N LEU A 514 -14.47 -17.28 -6.98
CA LEU A 514 -15.25 -18.12 -7.88
C LEU A 514 -14.42 -18.60 -9.07
N GLU A 515 -14.61 -19.87 -9.39
CA GLU A 515 -14.14 -20.53 -10.61
C GLU A 515 -15.35 -21.23 -11.25
N GLU A 516 -15.52 -21.03 -12.55
CA GLU A 516 -16.59 -21.62 -13.33
C GLU A 516 -16.07 -22.79 -14.17
N GLU A 517 -16.89 -23.33 -15.07
CA GLU A 517 -16.51 -24.39 -16.01
C GLU A 517 -15.21 -24.05 -16.76
N ASP A 518 -14.49 -25.10 -17.14
CA ASP A 518 -13.25 -25.02 -17.92
C ASP A 518 -12.16 -24.12 -17.30
N GLY A 519 -12.17 -23.97 -15.97
CA GLY A 519 -11.20 -23.19 -15.21
C GLY A 519 -11.33 -21.68 -15.42
N LEU A 520 -12.50 -21.20 -15.84
CA LEU A 520 -12.75 -19.79 -16.02
C LEU A 520 -12.80 -19.07 -14.66
N ALA A 521 -11.92 -18.09 -14.48
CA ALA A 521 -11.91 -17.27 -13.28
C ALA A 521 -13.11 -16.32 -13.28
N SER A 522 -13.79 -16.19 -12.13
CA SER A 522 -15.03 -15.42 -11.98
C SER A 522 -14.92 -14.39 -10.84
N ALA A 523 -16.03 -13.93 -10.28
CA ALA A 523 -16.08 -12.86 -9.28
C ALA A 523 -15.51 -13.26 -7.90
N LEU A 524 -15.35 -12.27 -7.02
CA LEU A 524 -15.24 -12.50 -5.58
C LEU A 524 -16.65 -12.53 -4.98
N TRP A 525 -17.06 -13.66 -4.43
CA TRP A 525 -18.38 -13.83 -3.80
C TRP A 525 -18.28 -13.53 -2.30
N VAL A 526 -18.78 -12.36 -1.93
CA VAL A 526 -18.82 -11.87 -0.55
C VAL A 526 -20.17 -12.26 0.06
N THR A 527 -20.14 -12.85 1.26
CA THR A 527 -21.33 -13.44 1.91
C THR A 527 -21.43 -13.04 3.38
N GLY A 528 -22.62 -13.15 3.97
CA GLY A 528 -22.87 -12.92 5.40
C GLY A 528 -22.96 -11.46 5.83
N GLY A 529 -23.37 -10.56 4.94
CA GLY A 529 -23.56 -9.16 5.30
C GLY A 529 -22.26 -8.39 5.57
N VAL A 530 -21.14 -8.78 4.92
CA VAL A 530 -19.89 -8.03 5.01
C VAL A 530 -20.05 -6.67 4.30
N PRO A 531 -19.88 -5.54 5.00
CA PRO A 531 -19.98 -4.22 4.40
C PRO A 531 -18.87 -3.96 3.38
N VAL A 532 -19.20 -3.24 2.31
CA VAL A 532 -18.26 -2.81 1.27
C VAL A 532 -18.32 -1.30 1.12
N THR A 533 -17.19 -0.63 1.33
CA THR A 533 -17.06 0.83 1.18
C THR A 533 -16.33 1.17 -0.12
N ARG A 534 -16.93 2.03 -0.94
CA ARG A 534 -16.36 2.52 -2.20
C ARG A 534 -15.13 3.39 -1.97
N SER A 535 -14.37 3.65 -3.03
CA SER A 535 -13.15 4.45 -2.93
C SER A 535 -13.37 5.93 -2.57
N GLU A 536 -14.61 6.41 -2.75
CA GLU A 536 -15.07 7.73 -2.33
C GLU A 536 -15.59 7.78 -0.87
N GLY A 537 -15.56 6.66 -0.16
CA GLY A 537 -16.01 6.55 1.24
C GLY A 537 -17.51 6.27 1.40
N ARG A 538 -18.27 6.18 0.31
CA ARG A 538 -19.71 5.83 0.35
C ARG A 538 -19.90 4.30 0.49
N PRO A 539 -20.75 3.81 1.41
CA PRO A 539 -21.02 2.38 1.52
C PRO A 539 -21.93 1.89 0.39
N LEU A 540 -21.66 0.68 -0.11
CA LEU A 540 -22.66 -0.08 -0.88
C LEU A 540 -23.76 -0.59 0.08
N GLU A 541 -24.95 -0.85 -0.47
CA GLU A 541 -25.99 -1.55 0.27
C GLU A 541 -25.41 -2.87 0.83
N THR A 542 -25.46 -3.04 2.15
CA THR A 542 -24.97 -4.26 2.79
C THR A 542 -26.02 -5.35 2.63
N ARG A 543 -25.63 -6.45 1.99
CA ARG A 543 -26.53 -7.54 1.62
C ARG A 543 -25.99 -8.88 2.07
N ASN A 544 -26.87 -9.88 2.18
CA ASN A 544 -26.48 -11.24 2.55
C ASN A 544 -25.40 -11.81 1.60
N ARG A 545 -25.46 -11.46 0.31
CA ARG A 545 -24.41 -11.78 -0.66
C ARG A 545 -24.27 -10.75 -1.78
N VAL A 546 -23.04 -10.57 -2.26
CA VAL A 546 -22.70 -9.70 -3.39
C VAL A 546 -21.48 -10.25 -4.12
N THR A 547 -21.32 -9.91 -5.39
CA THR A 547 -20.17 -10.31 -6.21
C THR A 547 -19.35 -9.11 -6.65
N LEU A 548 -18.07 -9.06 -6.28
CA LEU A 548 -17.13 -8.00 -6.67
C LEU A 548 -16.30 -8.41 -7.90
N CYS A 549 -16.06 -7.45 -8.79
CA CYS A 549 -15.27 -7.65 -10.00
C CYS A 549 -13.78 -7.78 -9.66
N ARG A 550 -13.11 -8.82 -10.15
CA ARG A 550 -11.65 -8.98 -10.01
C ARG A 550 -10.90 -9.13 -11.33
N CYS A 551 -11.62 -9.06 -12.45
CA CYS A 551 -11.01 -9.10 -13.78
C CYS A 551 -10.60 -7.71 -14.29
N GLY A 552 -11.02 -6.63 -13.64
CA GLY A 552 -10.73 -5.25 -14.06
C GLY A 552 -11.66 -4.69 -15.16
N HIS A 553 -12.49 -5.51 -15.80
CA HIS A 553 -13.23 -5.11 -17.00
C HIS A 553 -14.74 -4.88 -16.83
N SER A 554 -15.31 -5.11 -15.64
CA SER A 554 -16.75 -4.89 -15.44
C SER A 554 -17.16 -3.45 -15.75
N GLY A 555 -18.28 -3.27 -16.44
CA GLY A 555 -18.96 -1.98 -16.61
C GLY A 555 -19.72 -1.53 -15.35
N ASN A 556 -19.84 -2.39 -14.34
CA ASN A 556 -20.59 -2.16 -13.10
C ASN A 556 -19.69 -2.14 -11.84
N LYS A 557 -18.42 -1.71 -11.96
CA LYS A 557 -17.45 -1.73 -10.84
C LYS A 557 -17.97 -0.98 -9.62
N PRO A 558 -17.70 -1.43 -8.38
CA PRO A 558 -16.87 -2.57 -8.05
C PRO A 558 -17.60 -3.92 -8.13
N LEU A 559 -18.88 -3.94 -8.53
CA LEU A 559 -19.64 -5.16 -8.71
C LEU A 559 -19.22 -5.88 -9.99
N CYS A 560 -19.45 -7.19 -10.04
CA CYS A 560 -19.28 -7.98 -11.25
C CYS A 560 -20.60 -8.03 -12.04
N ASP A 561 -20.51 -7.91 -13.37
CA ASP A 561 -21.60 -8.00 -14.35
C ASP A 561 -21.46 -9.22 -15.28
N GLY A 562 -20.46 -10.07 -15.06
CA GLY A 562 -20.18 -11.24 -15.88
C GLY A 562 -19.23 -11.02 -17.06
N THR A 563 -18.70 -9.80 -17.29
CA THR A 563 -17.74 -9.52 -18.38
C THR A 563 -16.52 -10.44 -18.36
N HIS A 564 -16.15 -11.01 -17.19
CA HIS A 564 -15.07 -12.00 -17.08
C HIS A 564 -15.26 -13.21 -18.01
N ARG A 565 -16.50 -13.57 -18.35
CA ARG A 565 -16.79 -14.65 -19.30
C ARG A 565 -16.46 -14.28 -20.74
N GLU A 566 -16.86 -13.07 -21.14
CA GLU A 566 -16.66 -12.56 -22.50
C GLU A 566 -15.18 -12.43 -22.84
N ILE A 567 -14.38 -11.99 -21.86
CA ILE A 567 -12.92 -11.83 -22.03
C ILE A 567 -12.13 -13.11 -21.72
N GLY A 568 -12.80 -14.20 -21.32
CA GLY A 568 -12.13 -15.45 -20.95
C GLY A 568 -11.13 -15.30 -19.81
N PHE A 569 -11.49 -14.57 -18.75
CA PHE A 569 -10.58 -14.27 -17.63
C PHE A 569 -10.07 -15.55 -16.94
N ARG A 570 -8.76 -15.63 -16.72
CA ARG A 570 -8.08 -16.76 -16.06
C ARG A 570 -7.08 -16.24 -15.02
N GLU A 571 -6.83 -17.03 -13.98
CA GLU A 571 -5.82 -16.67 -12.97
C GLU A 571 -4.40 -16.98 -13.43
N GLU A 572 -4.22 -18.10 -14.12
CA GLU A 572 -2.94 -18.52 -14.70
C GLU A 572 -2.80 -17.96 -16.12
N THR A 573 -1.68 -17.30 -16.39
CA THR A 573 -1.22 -17.12 -17.77
C THR A 573 -0.69 -18.47 -18.24
N PRO A 574 -1.18 -19.06 -19.34
CA PRO A 574 -0.54 -20.25 -19.91
C PRO A 574 0.91 -19.89 -20.26
N GLY A 575 1.90 -20.43 -19.53
CA GLY A 575 3.31 -20.35 -19.94
C GLY A 575 4.38 -19.87 -18.93
N LYS A 576 4.17 -19.92 -17.61
CA LYS A 576 5.30 -19.84 -16.65
C LYS A 576 5.20 -20.95 -15.61
N ALA A 577 5.83 -22.09 -15.95
CA ALA A 577 6.25 -23.14 -15.02
C ALA A 577 7.75 -23.00 -14.76
#